data_AF-A0A4P6EX95-F1
#
_entry.id   AF-A0A4P6EX95-F1
#
_cell.length_a   1.000
_cell.length_b   1.000
_cell.length_c   1.000
_cell.angle_alpha   90.00
_cell.angle_beta   90.00
_cell.angle_gamma   90.00
#
_symmetry.space_group_name_H-M   'P 1'
#
loop_
_entity.id
_entity.type
_entity.pdbx_description
1 polymer ?
#
loop_
_entity_poly.entity_id
_entity_poly.type
_entity_poly.pdbx_seq_one_letter_code
_entity_poly.pdbx_strand_id
1 'polypeptide(L)'
;MNSSDPEWYQSLQGNPLRSAAFTEQLKARIRDKAFVSTDRVGKPAARRLTLAGIGLIVAAAIAFYTMSSLGYGTDQERKSAAVPADRFWLDALQAGNPADRTEILVKQRIGDAIMLVLSSRTYEWNDNQQNIELEASEFVEDAGQWVLRQQGSTSIADSQTGVPTGWFELDRIPVFLGIIRDPQIQQIQVIDSDNQVYEGKLIPSQNGNTYWYIYLPEAKGSYKVVGLDKIGNIISSEMYY
;
A
#
# COMPACT_ATOMS: atom_id res chain seq x y z
N MET A 1 7.50 21.65 -37.70
CA MET A 1 7.30 20.75 -36.55
C MET A 1 8.68 20.34 -36.05
N ASN A 2 9.06 20.76 -34.84
CA ASN A 2 10.37 20.47 -34.29
C ASN A 2 10.37 19.04 -33.70
N SER A 3 11.21 18.17 -34.26
CA SER A 3 11.43 16.79 -33.82
C SER A 3 12.52 16.77 -32.75
N SER A 4 12.15 17.11 -31.51
CA SER A 4 13.05 17.02 -30.35
C SER A 4 12.37 16.42 -29.12
N ASP A 5 11.09 16.05 -29.21
CA ASP A 5 10.35 15.49 -28.09
C ASP A 5 10.22 13.96 -28.27
N PRO A 6 10.49 13.15 -27.23
CA PRO A 6 10.39 11.70 -27.31
C PRO A 6 8.96 11.22 -27.63
N GLU A 7 8.81 10.12 -28.37
CA GLU A 7 7.48 9.61 -28.77
C GLU A 7 6.55 9.30 -27.58
N TRP A 8 7.10 8.82 -26.46
CA TRP A 8 6.35 8.56 -25.23
C TRP A 8 5.75 9.84 -24.60
N TYR A 9 6.22 11.01 -25.01
CA TYR A 9 5.72 12.30 -24.52
C TYR A 9 4.36 12.67 -25.12
N GLN A 10 4.08 12.22 -26.36
CA GLN A 10 2.79 12.49 -27.02
C GLN A 10 1.67 11.62 -26.45
N SER A 11 1.97 10.39 -26.03
CA SER A 11 0.97 9.47 -25.44
C SER A 11 0.44 9.92 -24.09
N LEU A 12 1.14 10.83 -23.39
CA LEU A 12 0.69 11.43 -22.14
C LEU A 12 -0.31 12.59 -22.33
N GLN A 13 -0.46 13.13 -23.55
CA GLN A 13 -1.36 14.25 -23.83
C GLN A 13 -2.83 13.83 -24.00
N GLY A 14 -3.10 12.54 -24.22
CA GLY A 14 -4.44 12.03 -24.58
C GLY A 14 -5.32 11.52 -23.44
N ASN A 15 -4.92 11.65 -22.16
CA ASN A 15 -5.63 11.03 -21.04
C ASN A 15 -6.53 12.05 -20.28
N PRO A 16 -7.85 11.82 -20.08
CA PRO A 16 -8.80 12.87 -19.67
C PRO A 16 -8.74 13.30 -18.19
N LEU A 17 -7.90 12.69 -17.34
CA LEU A 17 -7.89 12.97 -15.89
C LEU A 17 -7.10 14.22 -15.48
N ARG A 18 -6.67 15.06 -16.43
CA ARG A 18 -5.70 16.13 -16.19
C ARG A 18 -5.96 17.38 -17.03
N SER A 19 -6.98 18.17 -16.67
CA SER A 19 -7.04 19.58 -17.09
C SER A 19 -6.83 20.58 -15.94
N ALA A 20 -6.85 20.15 -14.68
CA ALA A 20 -6.57 21.02 -13.53
C ALA A 20 -5.17 20.81 -12.89
N ALA A 21 -4.67 19.56 -12.86
CA ALA A 21 -3.43 19.22 -12.14
C ALA A 21 -2.16 19.13 -13.01
N PHE A 22 -2.28 19.24 -14.33
CA PHE A 22 -1.15 19.14 -15.26
C PHE A 22 -0.88 20.49 -15.90
N THR A 23 -0.30 21.39 -15.11
CA THR A 23 0.02 22.74 -15.54
C THR A 23 1.21 22.73 -16.50
N GLU A 24 1.30 23.74 -17.38
CA GLU A 24 2.46 23.91 -18.27
C GLU A 24 3.79 24.00 -17.48
N GLN A 25 3.75 24.44 -16.22
CA GLN A 25 4.90 24.44 -15.31
C GLN A 25 5.36 23.03 -14.90
N LEU A 26 4.42 22.13 -14.60
CA LEU A 26 4.74 20.73 -14.28
C LEU A 26 5.28 20.01 -15.52
N LYS A 27 4.70 20.31 -16.68
CA LYS A 27 5.12 19.81 -18.00
C LYS A 27 6.55 20.24 -18.34
N ALA A 28 6.92 21.49 -18.09
CA ALA A 28 8.28 22.00 -18.25
C ALA A 28 9.27 21.32 -17.29
N ARG A 29 8.91 21.16 -16.00
CA ARG A 29 9.78 20.50 -15.01
C ARG A 29 10.07 19.03 -15.34
N ILE A 30 9.08 18.29 -15.83
CA ILE A 30 9.28 16.88 -16.23
C ILE A 30 10.20 16.81 -17.45
N ARG A 31 10.03 17.72 -18.42
CA ARG A 31 10.90 17.85 -19.59
C ARG A 31 12.34 18.12 -19.16
N ASP A 32 12.58 19.15 -18.37
CA ASP A 32 13.93 19.53 -17.93
C ASP A 32 14.61 18.39 -17.15
N LYS A 33 13.89 17.69 -16.27
CA LYS A 33 14.45 16.54 -15.55
C LYS A 33 14.80 15.36 -16.45
N ALA A 34 14.04 15.12 -17.51
CA ALA A 34 14.31 14.04 -18.45
C ALA A 34 15.55 14.32 -19.33
N PHE A 35 15.89 15.59 -19.56
CA PHE A 35 17.06 15.99 -20.35
C PHE A 35 18.31 16.32 -19.51
N VAL A 36 18.18 16.60 -18.21
CA VAL A 36 19.32 16.93 -17.33
C VAL A 36 20.15 15.69 -16.91
N SER A 37 19.65 14.47 -17.11
CA SER A 37 20.39 13.24 -16.78
C SER A 37 21.45 12.81 -17.82
N THR A 38 21.70 13.60 -18.87
CA THR A 38 22.68 13.23 -19.91
C THR A 38 24.03 13.95 -19.84
N ASP A 39 24.23 14.93 -18.95
CA ASP A 39 25.39 15.85 -19.03
C ASP A 39 26.30 15.95 -17.79
N ARG A 40 26.38 14.92 -16.95
CA ARG A 40 27.41 14.85 -15.89
C ARG A 40 28.21 13.55 -15.92
N VAL A 41 29.07 13.41 -16.92
CA VAL A 41 30.24 12.53 -16.85
C VAL A 41 31.50 13.39 -16.99
N GLY A 42 32.09 13.75 -15.86
CA GLY A 42 33.43 14.30 -15.80
C GLY A 42 34.45 13.23 -16.23
N LYS A 43 35.28 13.55 -17.22
CA LYS A 43 36.51 12.81 -17.58
C LYS A 43 37.61 13.13 -16.54
N PRO A 44 38.57 12.23 -16.24
CA PRO A 44 39.70 11.92 -17.14
C PRO A 44 40.10 10.41 -17.06
N ALA A 45 40.96 9.77 -17.87
CA ALA A 45 41.88 10.13 -18.94
C ALA A 45 42.05 8.89 -19.86
N ALA A 46 42.32 9.19 -21.14
CA ALA A 46 42.95 8.40 -22.20
C ALA A 46 43.26 6.89 -22.00
N ARG A 47 42.74 6.07 -22.92
CA ARG A 47 43.57 5.25 -23.81
C ARG A 47 42.83 4.91 -25.11
N ARG A 48 43.62 4.73 -26.15
CA ARG A 48 43.30 4.83 -27.58
C ARG A 48 42.67 3.54 -28.16
N LEU A 49 42.16 3.67 -29.39
CA LEU A 49 41.86 2.65 -30.42
C LEU A 49 40.47 1.98 -30.24
N THR A 50 39.61 1.82 -31.26
CA THR A 50 39.76 1.86 -32.72
C THR A 50 38.39 2.04 -33.37
N LEU A 51 38.40 2.49 -34.63
CA LEU A 51 37.27 2.62 -35.55
C LEU A 51 36.45 1.33 -35.78
N ALA A 52 35.23 1.58 -36.25
CA ALA A 52 34.40 0.79 -37.17
C ALA A 52 33.38 -0.16 -36.54
N GLY A 53 32.12 0.07 -36.89
CA GLY A 53 31.04 -0.91 -36.74
C GLY A 53 29.70 -0.32 -36.35
N ILE A 54 29.12 0.56 -37.19
CA ILE A 54 27.67 0.80 -37.15
C ILE A 54 27.02 -0.48 -37.68
N GLY A 55 26.70 -1.39 -36.76
CA GLY A 55 25.94 -2.61 -36.99
C GLY A 55 24.47 -2.35 -36.71
N LEU A 56 23.67 -2.41 -37.77
CA LEU A 56 22.22 -2.51 -37.76
C LEU A 56 21.70 -3.48 -36.68
N ILE A 57 20.83 -3.00 -35.79
CA ILE A 57 19.85 -3.85 -35.09
C ILE A 57 18.47 -3.36 -35.49
N VAL A 58 18.04 -3.82 -36.66
CA VAL A 58 16.63 -3.98 -37.01
C VAL A 58 16.43 -5.48 -37.16
N ALA A 59 16.00 -6.15 -36.09
CA ALA A 59 15.41 -7.50 -36.13
C ALA A 59 15.07 -7.97 -34.70
N ALA A 60 13.89 -7.62 -34.20
CA ALA A 60 13.18 -8.42 -33.17
C ALA A 60 11.70 -7.99 -33.05
N ALA A 61 11.07 -7.60 -34.16
CA ALA A 61 9.62 -7.53 -34.27
C ALA A 61 9.28 -8.21 -35.59
N ILE A 62 8.27 -9.07 -35.60
CA ILE A 62 7.93 -10.05 -36.66
C ILE A 62 8.63 -11.42 -36.47
N ALA A 63 8.40 -12.07 -35.33
CA ALA A 63 8.46 -13.53 -35.19
C ALA A 63 7.56 -14.04 -34.04
N PHE A 64 6.41 -13.40 -33.81
CA PHE A 64 5.41 -13.87 -32.85
C PHE A 64 3.98 -13.70 -33.37
N TYR A 65 3.79 -13.94 -34.67
CA TYR A 65 2.49 -13.81 -35.31
C TYR A 65 2.29 -14.84 -36.44
N THR A 66 2.67 -16.11 -36.24
CA THR A 66 2.20 -17.25 -37.07
C THR A 66 2.57 -18.60 -36.44
N MET A 67 2.06 -18.94 -35.25
CA MET A 67 1.99 -20.35 -34.82
C MET A 67 1.07 -20.54 -33.62
N SER A 68 -0.24 -20.46 -33.86
CA SER A 68 -1.26 -20.98 -32.94
C SER A 68 -2.54 -21.33 -33.70
N SER A 69 -2.38 -22.13 -34.77
CA SER A 69 -3.49 -22.90 -35.33
C SER A 69 -2.98 -24.30 -35.63
N LEU A 70 -3.25 -25.23 -34.73
CA LEU A 70 -3.58 -26.65 -34.94
C LEU A 70 -3.22 -27.45 -33.68
N GLY A 71 -4.25 -27.81 -32.94
CA GLY A 71 -4.16 -28.65 -31.76
C GLY A 71 -5.55 -28.92 -31.19
N TYR A 72 -6.32 -29.74 -31.91
CA TYR A 72 -7.51 -30.42 -31.37
C TYR A 72 -7.08 -31.19 -30.11
N GLY A 73 -7.47 -30.66 -28.96
CA GLY A 73 -7.39 -31.33 -27.67
C GLY A 73 -8.79 -31.36 -27.08
N THR A 74 -9.33 -32.56 -26.99
CA THR A 74 -10.53 -32.98 -26.24
C THR A 74 -11.11 -31.95 -25.27
N ASP A 75 -12.41 -31.70 -25.38
CA ASP A 75 -13.28 -31.13 -24.36
C ASP A 75 -13.20 -31.96 -23.06
N GLN A 76 -12.14 -31.78 -22.29
CA GLN A 76 -12.26 -31.89 -20.85
C GLN A 76 -12.97 -30.61 -20.42
N GLU A 77 -14.25 -30.76 -20.12
CA GLU A 77 -14.97 -29.93 -19.16
C GLU A 77 -14.19 -30.01 -17.83
N ARG A 78 -13.04 -29.33 -17.77
CA ARG A 78 -12.46 -28.88 -16.53
C ARG A 78 -13.53 -27.95 -15.98
N LYS A 79 -14.36 -28.50 -15.10
CA LYS A 79 -14.79 -27.78 -13.90
C LYS A 79 -13.50 -27.25 -13.29
N SER A 80 -13.03 -26.11 -13.80
CA SER A 80 -12.09 -25.26 -13.12
C SER A 80 -12.83 -24.95 -11.85
N ALA A 81 -12.52 -25.70 -10.80
CA ALA A 81 -12.99 -25.40 -9.46
C ALA A 81 -12.65 -23.93 -9.31
N ALA A 82 -13.69 -23.08 -9.32
CA ALA A 82 -13.50 -21.66 -9.23
C ALA A 82 -12.60 -21.46 -8.03
N VAL A 83 -11.37 -21.00 -8.26
CA VAL A 83 -10.49 -20.63 -7.15
C VAL A 83 -11.33 -19.61 -6.39
N PRO A 84 -11.70 -19.89 -5.13
CA PRO A 84 -12.62 -19.01 -4.43
C PRO A 84 -12.06 -17.59 -4.52
N ALA A 85 -12.89 -16.62 -4.93
CA ALA A 85 -12.47 -15.22 -5.04
C ALA A 85 -11.77 -14.72 -3.75
N ASP A 86 -12.06 -15.39 -2.64
CA ASP A 86 -11.41 -15.24 -1.34
C ASP A 86 -9.92 -15.62 -1.23
N ARG A 87 -9.25 -16.21 -2.24
CA ARG A 87 -7.79 -16.48 -2.14
C ARG A 87 -6.92 -15.36 -2.71
N PHE A 88 -7.42 -14.60 -3.67
CA PHE A 88 -6.62 -13.60 -4.40
C PHE A 88 -6.09 -12.47 -3.52
N TRP A 89 -6.85 -12.01 -2.52
CA TRP A 89 -6.38 -10.94 -1.63
C TRP A 89 -5.22 -11.41 -0.73
N LEU A 90 -5.20 -12.68 -0.33
CA LEU A 90 -4.12 -13.22 0.48
C LEU A 90 -2.83 -13.32 -0.33
N ASP A 91 -2.93 -13.79 -1.57
CA ASP A 91 -1.79 -13.84 -2.49
C ASP A 91 -1.25 -12.44 -2.79
N ALA A 92 -2.13 -11.44 -2.98
CA ALA A 92 -1.73 -10.05 -3.18
C ALA A 92 -1.01 -9.46 -1.96
N LEU A 93 -1.50 -9.75 -0.75
CA LEU A 93 -0.90 -9.31 0.51
C LEU A 93 0.47 -9.98 0.73
N GLN A 94 0.57 -11.27 0.44
CA GLN A 94 1.83 -12.03 0.52
C GLN A 94 2.84 -11.63 -0.55
N ALA A 95 2.40 -11.24 -1.76
CA ALA A 95 3.28 -10.78 -2.83
C ALA A 95 3.99 -9.46 -2.46
N GLY A 96 3.30 -8.56 -1.75
CA GLY A 96 3.91 -7.34 -1.21
C GLY A 96 4.85 -7.59 -0.04
N ASN A 97 4.59 -8.64 0.74
CA ASN A 97 5.30 -8.95 1.98
C ASN A 97 5.53 -10.47 2.13
N PRO A 98 6.55 -11.05 1.45
CA PRO A 98 6.79 -12.50 1.43
C PRO A 98 7.34 -13.07 2.75
N ALA A 99 7.19 -12.37 3.88
CA ALA A 99 7.74 -12.78 5.17
C ALA A 99 6.82 -13.77 5.89
N ASP A 100 7.41 -14.81 6.48
CA ASP A 100 6.72 -15.90 7.21
C ASP A 100 6.02 -15.46 8.52
N ARG A 101 5.94 -14.15 8.80
CA ARG A 101 5.50 -13.61 10.10
C ARG A 101 4.34 -12.60 10.00
N THR A 102 3.61 -12.64 8.89
CA THR A 102 2.39 -11.84 8.74
C THR A 102 1.21 -12.55 9.40
N GLU A 103 0.64 -11.93 10.43
CA GLU A 103 -0.60 -12.37 11.08
C GLU A 103 -1.76 -11.52 10.54
N ILE A 104 -2.81 -12.15 10.01
CA ILE A 104 -4.04 -11.44 9.65
C ILE A 104 -4.87 -11.26 10.92
N LEU A 105 -5.00 -10.00 11.36
CA LEU A 105 -5.73 -9.66 12.57
C LEU A 105 -7.23 -9.62 12.31
N VAL A 106 -7.63 -8.92 11.23
CA VAL A 106 -9.03 -8.71 10.87
C VAL A 106 -9.19 -8.65 9.36
N LYS A 107 -10.29 -9.23 8.87
CA LYS A 107 -10.86 -9.00 7.54
C LYS A 107 -12.26 -8.46 7.73
N GLN A 108 -12.51 -7.21 7.36
CA GLN A 108 -13.82 -6.57 7.52
C GLN A 108 -14.29 -5.94 6.20
N ARG A 109 -15.53 -6.24 5.80
CA ARG A 109 -16.19 -5.54 4.69
C ARG A 109 -16.74 -4.19 5.18
N ILE A 110 -16.51 -3.13 4.40
CA ILE A 110 -17.04 -1.78 4.64
C ILE A 110 -17.96 -1.45 3.45
N GLY A 111 -19.28 -1.45 3.70
CA GLY A 111 -20.26 -1.38 2.62
C GLY A 111 -20.17 -2.58 1.67
N ASP A 112 -20.50 -2.38 0.39
CA ASP A 112 -20.53 -3.45 -0.60
C ASP A 112 -19.19 -3.62 -1.33
N ALA A 113 -18.46 -2.54 -1.58
CA ALA A 113 -17.33 -2.56 -2.50
C ALA A 113 -15.94 -2.63 -1.84
N ILE A 114 -15.85 -2.41 -0.52
CA ILE A 114 -14.57 -2.26 0.17
C ILE A 114 -14.37 -3.40 1.16
N MET A 115 -13.16 -3.95 1.18
CA MET A 115 -12.67 -4.88 2.18
C MET A 115 -11.41 -4.32 2.82
N LEU A 116 -11.49 -4.07 4.13
CA LEU A 116 -10.35 -3.68 4.95
C LEU A 116 -9.71 -4.93 5.54
N VAL A 117 -8.42 -5.10 5.31
CA VAL A 117 -7.60 -6.16 5.92
C VAL A 117 -6.58 -5.50 6.83
N LEU A 118 -6.58 -5.91 8.09
CA LEU A 118 -5.58 -5.50 9.07
C LEU A 118 -4.64 -6.66 9.34
N SER A 119 -3.35 -6.38 9.32
CA SER A 119 -2.32 -7.37 9.59
C SER A 119 -1.26 -6.81 10.53
N SER A 120 -0.54 -7.72 11.19
CA SER A 120 0.65 -7.39 11.94
C SER A 120 1.84 -8.21 11.42
N ARG A 121 3.03 -7.64 11.55
CA ARG A 121 4.29 -8.30 11.26
C ARG A 121 5.27 -8.03 12.39
N THR A 122 5.82 -9.09 12.97
CA THR A 122 6.91 -8.96 13.93
C THR A 122 8.25 -9.19 13.25
N TYR A 123 9.17 -8.24 13.39
CA TYR A 123 10.53 -8.33 12.87
C TYR A 123 11.53 -7.80 13.90
N GLU A 124 12.76 -8.31 13.81
CA GLU A 124 13.86 -7.83 14.63
C GLU A 124 14.55 -6.67 13.91
N TRP A 125 14.82 -5.60 14.66
CA TRP A 125 15.49 -4.42 14.16
C TRP A 125 16.59 -4.02 15.13
N ASN A 126 17.86 -4.18 14.75
CA ASN A 126 19.06 -3.82 15.52
C ASN A 126 19.09 -4.32 16.99
N ASP A 127 20.13 -5.06 17.36
CA ASP A 127 20.37 -5.47 18.75
C ASP A 127 19.19 -6.21 19.44
N ASN A 128 18.50 -7.09 18.69
CA ASN A 128 17.39 -7.91 19.18
C ASN A 128 16.14 -7.13 19.64
N GLN A 129 15.98 -5.87 19.26
CA GLN A 129 14.70 -5.19 19.51
C GLN A 129 13.63 -5.74 18.57
N GLN A 130 12.52 -6.20 19.15
CA GLN A 130 11.35 -6.61 18.39
C GLN A 130 10.51 -5.37 18.05
N ASN A 131 10.25 -5.19 16.76
CA ASN A 131 9.30 -4.22 16.27
C ASN A 131 8.07 -4.95 15.73
N ILE A 132 6.91 -4.34 15.96
CA ILE A 132 5.65 -4.79 15.37
C ILE A 132 5.25 -3.74 14.36
N GLU A 133 5.21 -4.12 13.09
CA GLU A 133 4.56 -3.32 12.05
C GLU A 133 3.10 -3.71 11.98
N LEU A 134 2.22 -2.71 12.05
CA LEU A 134 0.81 -2.85 11.81
C LEU A 134 0.49 -2.26 10.44
N GLU A 135 -0.27 -2.99 9.64
CA GLU A 135 -0.68 -2.58 8.29
C GLU A 135 -2.20 -2.61 8.17
N ALA A 136 -2.73 -1.60 7.48
CA ALA A 136 -4.11 -1.52 7.05
C ALA A 136 -4.15 -1.45 5.52
N SER A 137 -4.83 -2.43 4.91
CA SER A 137 -4.89 -2.61 3.46
C SER A 137 -6.33 -2.57 2.97
N GLU A 138 -6.62 -1.64 2.07
CA GLU A 138 -7.91 -1.46 1.41
C GLU A 138 -7.92 -2.25 0.09
N PHE A 139 -8.87 -3.18 -0.01
CA PHE A 139 -9.18 -3.89 -1.23
C PHE A 139 -10.53 -3.44 -1.76
N VAL A 140 -10.63 -3.27 -3.08
CA VAL A 140 -11.89 -3.01 -3.77
C VAL A 140 -12.25 -4.18 -4.67
N GLU A 141 -13.54 -4.44 -4.81
CA GLU A 141 -14.04 -5.45 -5.74
C GLU A 141 -14.06 -4.87 -7.16
N ASP A 142 -13.25 -5.42 -8.07
CA ASP A 142 -13.21 -5.09 -9.48
C ASP A 142 -13.38 -6.37 -10.32
N ALA A 143 -14.39 -6.41 -11.19
CA ALA A 143 -14.74 -7.56 -12.02
C ALA A 143 -14.84 -8.91 -11.26
N GLY A 144 -15.31 -8.88 -10.00
CA GLY A 144 -15.43 -10.07 -9.14
C GLY A 144 -14.09 -10.52 -8.51
N GLN A 145 -13.07 -9.68 -8.56
CA GLN A 145 -11.77 -9.91 -7.93
C GLN A 145 -11.47 -8.80 -6.92
N TRP A 146 -10.86 -9.16 -5.79
CA TRP A 146 -10.36 -8.18 -4.83
C TRP A 146 -9.01 -7.65 -5.28
N VAL A 147 -8.93 -6.35 -5.52
CA VAL A 147 -7.72 -5.66 -5.95
C VAL A 147 -7.27 -4.73 -4.83
N LEU A 148 -6.01 -4.84 -4.44
CA LEU A 148 -5.40 -3.91 -3.48
C LEU A 148 -5.39 -2.50 -4.08
N ARG A 149 -6.03 -1.56 -3.39
CA ARG A 149 -6.16 -0.17 -3.84
C ARG A 149 -5.20 0.75 -3.11
N GLN A 150 -5.15 0.64 -1.78
CA GLN A 150 -4.33 1.47 -0.92
C GLN A 150 -3.89 0.68 0.31
N GLN A 151 -2.74 1.04 0.88
CA GLN A 151 -2.28 0.50 2.15
C GLN A 151 -1.55 1.59 2.95
N GLY A 152 -1.52 1.44 4.28
CA GLY A 152 -0.72 2.23 5.20
C GLY A 152 -0.16 1.36 6.31
N SER A 153 1.06 1.63 6.76
CA SER A 153 1.69 0.90 7.86
C SER A 153 2.36 1.81 8.89
N THR A 154 2.40 1.34 10.14
CA THR A 154 3.10 1.99 11.26
C THR A 154 3.98 0.96 11.93
N SER A 155 5.15 1.38 12.41
CA SER A 155 6.03 0.56 13.23
C SER A 155 5.89 0.97 14.69
N ILE A 156 5.51 0.01 15.54
CA ILE A 156 5.40 0.16 16.98
C ILE A 156 6.61 -0.55 17.61
N ALA A 157 7.47 0.25 18.23
CA ALA A 157 8.61 -0.27 18.98
C ALA A 157 8.18 -0.81 20.34
N ASP A 158 8.91 -1.80 20.85
CA ASP A 158 8.59 -2.46 22.13
C ASP A 158 8.62 -1.51 23.34
N SER A 159 9.40 -0.44 23.24
CA SER A 159 9.62 0.57 24.27
C SER A 159 8.55 1.67 24.32
N GLN A 160 7.61 1.72 23.38
CA GLN A 160 6.58 2.76 23.39
C GLN A 160 5.58 2.52 24.53
N THR A 161 5.30 3.58 25.28
CA THR A 161 4.35 3.59 26.41
C THR A 161 2.99 4.15 25.99
N GLY A 162 1.96 3.94 26.81
CA GLY A 162 0.60 4.39 26.51
C GLY A 162 -0.14 3.46 25.56
N VAL A 163 -0.84 4.03 24.58
CA VAL A 163 -1.52 3.29 23.50
C VAL A 163 -0.81 3.64 22.19
N PRO A 164 0.28 2.93 21.83
CA PRO A 164 0.92 3.09 20.54
C PRO A 164 -0.09 2.95 19.41
N THR A 165 -0.26 4.01 18.61
CA THR A 165 -1.28 4.09 17.57
C THR A 165 -0.67 4.55 16.26
N GLY A 166 -0.99 3.85 15.18
CA GLY A 166 -0.89 4.36 13.82
C GLY A 166 -2.24 4.87 13.34
N TRP A 167 -2.19 5.88 12.50
CA TRP A 167 -3.35 6.42 11.82
C TRP A 167 -3.06 6.61 10.33
N PHE A 168 -4.03 6.24 9.50
CA PHE A 168 -3.97 6.36 8.04
C PHE A 168 -5.33 6.77 7.50
N GLU A 169 -5.34 7.43 6.34
CA GLU A 169 -6.55 7.68 5.58
C GLU A 169 -6.55 6.81 4.32
N LEU A 170 -7.45 5.83 4.25
CA LEU A 170 -7.62 4.91 3.12
C LEU A 170 -8.88 5.30 2.34
N ASP A 171 -8.73 5.90 1.16
CA ASP A 171 -9.84 6.47 0.38
C ASP A 171 -10.84 7.30 1.22
N ARG A 172 -10.32 8.23 2.03
CA ARG A 172 -11.09 9.10 2.95
C ARG A 172 -11.72 8.40 4.16
N ILE A 173 -11.40 7.11 4.36
CA ILE A 173 -11.76 6.36 5.57
C ILE A 173 -10.56 6.47 6.53
N PRO A 174 -10.68 7.23 7.62
CA PRO A 174 -9.64 7.27 8.64
C PRO A 174 -9.64 5.94 9.37
N VAL A 175 -8.47 5.30 9.46
CA VAL A 175 -8.26 4.04 10.16
C VAL A 175 -7.21 4.27 11.23
N PHE A 176 -7.58 3.98 12.47
CA PHE A 176 -6.66 3.91 13.60
C PHE A 176 -6.42 2.44 13.95
N LEU A 177 -5.19 2.10 14.28
CA LEU A 177 -4.84 0.79 14.77
C LEU A 177 -3.62 0.86 15.69
N GLY A 178 -3.57 -0.03 16.66
CA GLY A 178 -2.50 -0.01 17.66
C GLY A 178 -2.43 -1.27 18.49
N ILE A 179 -1.62 -1.21 19.54
CA ILE A 179 -1.39 -2.31 20.48
C ILE A 179 -1.65 -1.82 21.89
N ILE A 180 -2.36 -2.62 22.68
CA ILE A 180 -2.52 -2.41 24.12
C ILE A 180 -1.40 -3.15 24.84
N ARG A 181 -0.49 -2.39 25.47
CA ARG A 181 0.60 -2.92 26.29
C ARG A 181 0.33 -2.82 27.79
N ASP A 182 -0.44 -1.82 28.20
CA ASP A 182 -0.83 -1.65 29.59
C ASP A 182 -2.07 -2.51 29.90
N PRO A 183 -1.96 -3.53 30.78
CA PRO A 183 -3.08 -4.41 31.11
C PRO A 183 -4.22 -3.72 31.87
N GLN A 184 -4.02 -2.49 32.36
CA GLN A 184 -5.08 -1.69 32.95
C GLN A 184 -6.02 -1.12 31.89
N ILE A 185 -5.57 -0.97 30.64
CA ILE A 185 -6.38 -0.50 29.52
C ILE A 185 -7.22 -1.66 29.00
N GLN A 186 -8.53 -1.52 29.07
CA GLN A 186 -9.51 -2.53 28.64
C GLN A 186 -10.51 -2.00 27.61
N GLN A 187 -10.46 -0.70 27.31
CA GLN A 187 -11.27 -0.07 26.27
C GLN A 187 -10.42 0.98 25.58
N ILE A 188 -10.63 1.17 24.28
CA ILE A 188 -10.06 2.27 23.51
C ILE A 188 -11.22 3.09 22.95
N GLN A 189 -11.12 4.41 23.02
CA GLN A 189 -12.01 5.30 22.30
C GLN A 189 -11.22 6.28 21.44
N VAL A 190 -11.78 6.65 20.30
CA VAL A 190 -11.32 7.75 19.47
C VAL A 190 -12.40 8.83 19.52
N ILE A 191 -11.99 10.04 19.88
CA ILE A 191 -12.87 11.21 20.02
C ILE A 191 -12.46 12.20 18.94
N ASP A 192 -13.38 12.58 18.06
CA ASP A 192 -13.09 13.54 17.00
C ASP A 192 -13.16 15.01 17.47
N SER A 193 -12.89 15.93 16.55
CA SER A 193 -12.97 17.38 16.80
C SER A 193 -14.38 17.88 17.15
N ASP A 194 -15.42 17.11 16.81
CA ASP A 194 -16.82 17.42 17.10
C ASP A 194 -17.28 16.80 18.44
N ASN A 195 -16.37 16.15 19.17
CA ASN A 195 -16.62 15.36 20.38
C ASN A 195 -17.48 14.11 20.17
N GLN A 196 -17.59 13.62 18.95
CA GLN A 196 -18.19 12.32 18.68
C GLN A 196 -17.22 11.23 19.17
N VAL A 197 -17.75 10.31 19.97
CA VAL A 197 -16.98 9.19 20.55
C VAL A 197 -17.21 7.94 19.72
N TYR A 198 -16.11 7.29 19.37
CA TYR A 198 -16.09 6.04 18.63
C TYR A 198 -15.32 4.97 19.41
N GLU A 199 -15.91 3.79 19.58
CA GLU A 199 -15.32 2.70 20.36
C GLU A 199 -14.43 1.80 19.51
N GLY A 200 -13.18 1.63 19.93
CA GLY A 200 -12.21 0.78 19.28
C GLY A 200 -12.52 -0.71 19.52
N LYS A 201 -12.32 -1.52 18.49
CA LYS A 201 -12.48 -2.98 18.57
C LYS A 201 -11.17 -3.60 19.02
N LEU A 202 -11.22 -4.42 20.06
CA LEU A 202 -10.06 -5.14 20.59
C LEU A 202 -9.94 -6.52 19.95
N ILE A 203 -8.72 -6.92 19.63
CA ILE A 203 -8.39 -8.17 18.95
C ILE A 203 -7.31 -8.89 19.78
N PRO A 204 -7.67 -9.88 20.60
CA PRO A 204 -6.68 -10.72 21.27
C PRO A 204 -5.97 -11.57 20.23
N SER A 205 -4.65 -11.65 20.33
CA SER A 205 -3.82 -12.41 19.39
C SER A 205 -3.08 -13.57 20.07
N GLN A 206 -2.66 -14.55 19.27
CA GLN A 206 -1.95 -15.73 19.75
C GLN A 206 -0.56 -15.43 20.32
N ASN A 207 0.06 -14.31 19.91
CA ASN A 207 1.34 -13.84 20.46
C ASN A 207 1.19 -13.18 21.86
N GLY A 208 0.00 -13.17 22.44
CA GLY A 208 -0.27 -12.57 23.76
C GLY A 208 -0.50 -11.06 23.75
N ASN A 209 -0.29 -10.40 22.61
CA ASN A 209 -0.65 -8.99 22.45
C ASN A 209 -2.17 -8.84 22.27
N THR A 210 -2.69 -7.69 22.69
CA THR A 210 -4.03 -7.25 22.30
C THR A 210 -3.89 -6.10 21.31
N TYR A 211 -4.29 -6.34 20.07
CA TYR A 211 -4.37 -5.30 19.06
C TYR A 211 -5.70 -4.56 19.19
N TRP A 212 -5.77 -3.37 18.63
CA TRP A 212 -7.05 -2.67 18.49
C TRP A 212 -7.11 -1.93 17.17
N TYR A 213 -8.32 -1.65 16.72
CA TYR A 213 -8.55 -0.82 15.55
C TYR A 213 -9.90 -0.14 15.58
N ILE A 214 -10.02 0.89 14.76
CA ILE A 214 -11.29 1.47 14.37
C ILE A 214 -11.15 2.13 13.01
N TYR A 215 -12.23 2.15 12.23
CA TYR A 215 -12.35 3.03 11.09
C TYR A 215 -13.50 4.02 11.34
N LEU A 216 -13.35 5.23 10.84
CA LEU A 216 -14.29 6.32 11.05
C LEU A 216 -15.04 6.61 9.74
N PRO A 217 -16.26 7.18 9.82
CA PRO A 217 -17.06 7.46 8.62
C PRO A 217 -16.45 8.56 7.74
N GLU A 218 -15.71 9.50 8.33
CA GLU A 218 -15.08 10.61 7.60
C GLU A 218 -13.88 11.17 8.35
N ALA A 219 -12.96 11.78 7.60
CA ALA A 219 -11.81 12.51 8.13
C ALA A 219 -12.25 13.81 8.84
N LYS A 220 -11.62 14.09 9.98
CA LYS A 220 -11.82 15.26 10.85
C LYS A 220 -10.47 15.92 11.09
N GLY A 221 -10.49 17.18 11.54
CA GLY A 221 -9.27 17.98 11.68
C GLY A 221 -8.36 17.59 12.85
N SER A 222 -8.87 16.82 13.81
CA SER A 222 -8.08 16.27 14.91
C SER A 222 -8.82 15.12 15.57
N TYR A 223 -8.07 14.24 16.20
CA TYR A 223 -8.58 13.12 16.98
C TYR A 223 -7.85 13.00 18.31
N LYS A 224 -8.55 12.50 19.31
CA LYS A 224 -8.00 12.12 20.61
C LYS A 224 -8.23 10.64 20.84
N VAL A 225 -7.15 9.88 20.95
CA VAL A 225 -7.21 8.46 21.35
C VAL A 225 -7.11 8.39 22.86
N VAL A 226 -8.03 7.68 23.50
CA VAL A 226 -8.03 7.45 24.95
C VAL A 226 -8.05 5.97 25.26
N GLY A 227 -7.13 5.53 26.12
CA GLY A 227 -7.17 4.21 26.73
C GLY A 227 -7.83 4.28 28.09
N LEU A 228 -8.87 3.48 28.29
CA LEU A 228 -9.68 3.49 29.50
C LEU A 228 -9.55 2.15 30.25
N ASP A 229 -9.74 2.19 31.57
CA ASP A 229 -9.93 0.99 32.37
C ASP A 229 -11.35 0.40 32.20
N LYS A 230 -11.62 -0.70 32.93
CA LYS A 230 -12.91 -1.41 32.88
C LYS A 230 -14.12 -0.59 33.34
N ILE A 231 -13.92 0.46 34.13
CA ILE A 231 -14.98 1.34 34.65
C ILE A 231 -15.04 2.70 33.95
N GLY A 232 -14.18 2.92 32.94
CA GLY A 232 -14.17 4.12 32.11
C GLY A 232 -13.23 5.23 32.60
N ASN A 233 -12.32 4.97 33.54
CA ASN A 233 -11.30 5.96 33.90
C ASN A 233 -10.22 6.03 32.81
N ILE A 234 -9.75 7.24 32.52
CA ILE A 234 -8.67 7.47 31.55
C ILE A 234 -7.34 7.02 32.16
N ILE A 235 -6.69 6.05 31.51
CA ILE A 235 -5.33 5.58 31.82
C ILE A 235 -4.31 6.27 30.91
N SER A 236 -4.67 6.52 29.65
CA SER A 236 -3.81 7.21 28.68
C SER A 236 -4.63 8.07 27.71
N SER A 237 -3.99 9.11 27.16
CA SER A 237 -4.59 9.97 26.16
C SER A 237 -3.53 10.56 25.23
N GLU A 238 -3.80 10.52 23.93
CA GLU A 238 -2.91 11.06 22.88
C GLU A 238 -3.72 11.81 21.82
N MET A 239 -3.13 12.86 21.24
CA MET A 239 -3.75 13.71 20.21
C MET A 239 -3.12 13.46 18.84
N TYR A 240 -3.95 13.40 17.81
CA TYR A 240 -3.59 13.26 16.40
C TYR A 240 -4.19 14.43 15.61
N TYR A 241 -3.43 14.99 14.67
CA TYR A 241 -3.79 16.16 13.85
C TYR A 241 -3.59 15.86 12.36
#